data_AF-A0A1I1UVL7-F1
#
_entry.id   AF-A0A1I1UVL7-F1
#
_cell.length_a   1.000
_cell.length_b   1.000
_cell.length_c   1.000
_cell.angle_alpha   90.00
_cell.angle_beta   90.00
_cell.angle_gamma   90.00
#
_symmetry.space_group_name_H-M   'P 1'
#
loop_
_entity.id
_entity.type
_entity.pdbx_description
1 polymer ?
#
loop_
_entity_poly.entity_id
_entity_poly.type
_entity_poly.pdbx_seq_one_letter_code
_entity_poly.pdbx_strand_id
1 'polypeptide(L)'
;MEQASKPQQDATNIPQEEFFAAAALFCRAYPVFVAEIERVEAERGKLSDFQLMRAVNKAKEGLVILGWDCRKAVNALFDTYVEIYKHSSKENANHWAESTFGCNKTLIYEPLHEEEEVLENGMSLELRIEQLTALIHEQETTLLQNYRELYRLKIAAAHEAEAENSFEVPEQGSKKEEE
;
A
#
# COMPACT_ATOMS: atom_id res chain seq x y z
N MET A 1 -6.10 21.23 43.46
CA MET A 1 -5.79 21.78 42.13
C MET A 1 -5.56 20.60 41.21
N GLU A 2 -6.61 20.23 40.50
CA GLU A 2 -6.63 19.15 39.52
C GLU A 2 -5.71 19.52 38.35
N GLN A 3 -4.70 18.70 38.09
CA GLN A 3 -4.03 18.70 36.80
C GLN A 3 -4.88 17.84 35.88
N ALA A 4 -5.74 18.51 35.11
CA ALA A 4 -6.42 17.89 34.00
C ALA A 4 -5.38 17.44 32.97
N SER A 5 -5.09 16.15 32.95
CA SER A 5 -4.42 15.48 31.83
C SER A 5 -5.24 15.75 30.57
N LYS A 6 -4.68 16.57 29.68
CA LYS A 6 -5.21 16.73 28.33
C LYS A 6 -5.25 15.33 27.68
N PRO A 7 -6.37 14.89 27.10
CA PRO A 7 -6.34 13.73 26.23
C PRO A 7 -5.52 14.14 25.00
N GLN A 8 -4.32 13.57 24.90
CA GLN A 8 -3.53 13.63 23.70
C GLN A 8 -4.30 12.85 22.64
N GLN A 9 -5.12 13.56 21.87
CA GLN A 9 -5.75 13.05 20.66
C GLN A 9 -4.63 12.77 19.66
N ASP A 10 -4.03 11.59 19.76
CA ASP A 10 -3.33 10.94 18.65
C ASP A 10 -4.40 10.61 17.59
N ALA A 11 -4.85 11.65 16.88
CA ALA A 11 -5.61 11.47 15.66
C ALA A 11 -4.67 10.77 14.68
N THR A 12 -4.82 9.45 14.57
CA THR A 12 -4.17 8.58 13.61
C THR A 12 -4.60 8.96 12.21
N ASN A 13 -4.08 10.08 11.70
CA ASN A 13 -4.13 10.40 10.28
C ASN A 13 -3.09 9.53 9.58
N ILE A 14 -3.36 8.24 9.54
CA ILE A 14 -2.59 7.30 8.72
C ILE A 14 -2.88 7.70 7.27
N PRO A 15 -1.85 7.99 6.46
CA PRO A 15 -2.05 8.28 5.05
C PRO A 15 -2.86 7.18 4.38
N GLN A 16 -3.73 7.54 3.45
CA GLN A 16 -4.62 6.58 2.81
C GLN A 16 -3.83 5.44 2.11
N GLU A 17 -2.69 5.76 1.51
CA GLU A 17 -1.77 4.80 0.88
C GLU A 17 -1.22 3.79 1.90
N GLU A 18 -0.80 4.26 3.07
CA GLU A 18 -0.31 3.43 4.17
C GLU A 18 -1.41 2.51 4.73
N PHE A 19 -2.65 3.00 4.78
CA PHE A 19 -3.80 2.19 5.17
C PHE A 19 -4.08 1.07 4.16
N PHE A 20 -4.02 1.36 2.86
CA PHE A 20 -4.19 0.33 1.82
C PHE A 20 -3.06 -0.70 1.84
N ALA A 21 -1.82 -0.26 2.02
CA ALA A 21 -0.68 -1.16 2.19
C ALA A 21 -0.87 -2.06 3.43
N ALA A 22 -1.34 -1.50 4.54
CA ALA A 22 -1.63 -2.25 5.75
C ALA A 22 -2.79 -3.25 5.55
N ALA A 23 -3.85 -2.86 4.85
CA ALA A 23 -4.96 -3.76 4.52
C ALA A 23 -4.48 -4.93 3.66
N ALA A 24 -3.63 -4.68 2.65
CA ALA A 24 -3.05 -5.75 1.83
C ALA A 24 -2.18 -6.72 2.66
N LEU A 25 -1.36 -6.20 3.57
CA LEU A 25 -0.56 -7.02 4.49
C LEU A 25 -1.43 -7.83 5.45
N PHE A 26 -2.50 -7.22 5.98
CA PHE A 26 -3.49 -7.92 6.81
C PHE A 26 -4.15 -9.07 6.02
N CYS A 27 -4.63 -8.83 4.81
CA CYS A 27 -5.19 -9.86 3.93
C CYS A 27 -4.19 -10.99 3.68
N ARG A 28 -2.91 -10.67 3.48
CA ARG A 28 -1.85 -11.66 3.27
C ARG A 28 -1.61 -12.55 4.50
N ALA A 29 -1.63 -11.98 5.70
CA ALA A 29 -1.44 -12.73 6.95
C ALA A 29 -2.70 -13.43 7.45
N TYR A 30 -3.87 -13.04 6.97
CA TYR A 30 -5.16 -13.51 7.45
C TYR A 30 -5.36 -15.04 7.39
N PRO A 31 -5.01 -15.77 6.31
CA PRO A 31 -5.16 -17.23 6.26
C PRO A 31 -4.38 -17.94 7.36
N VAL A 32 -3.12 -17.52 7.59
CA VAL A 32 -2.25 -18.08 8.64
C VAL A 32 -2.83 -17.81 10.02
N PHE A 33 -3.33 -16.59 10.22
CA PHE A 33 -3.96 -16.19 11.47
C PHE A 33 -5.21 -17.03 11.79
N VAL A 34 -6.14 -17.15 10.84
CA VAL A 34 -7.39 -17.90 11.03
C VAL A 34 -7.11 -19.39 11.20
N ALA A 35 -6.18 -19.97 10.44
CA ALA A 35 -5.79 -21.36 10.59
C ALA A 35 -5.23 -21.64 12.01
N GLU A 36 -4.45 -20.72 12.57
CA GLU A 36 -3.95 -20.86 13.94
C GLU A 36 -5.08 -20.74 14.98
N ILE A 37 -6.04 -19.84 14.78
CA ILE A 37 -7.24 -19.76 15.64
C ILE A 37 -8.01 -21.09 15.58
N GLU A 38 -8.31 -21.60 14.39
CA GLU A 38 -9.06 -22.84 14.20
C GLU A 38 -8.36 -24.04 14.82
N ARG A 39 -7.03 -24.14 14.67
CA ARG A 39 -6.22 -25.18 15.31
C ARG A 39 -6.34 -25.15 16.83
N VAL A 40 -6.22 -23.97 17.44
CA VAL A 40 -6.30 -23.83 18.91
C VAL A 40 -7.72 -24.04 19.41
N GLU A 41 -8.73 -23.57 18.69
CA GLU A 41 -10.14 -23.82 19.03
C GLU A 41 -10.50 -25.30 19.00
N ALA A 42 -10.00 -26.05 18.01
CA ALA A 42 -10.23 -27.49 17.92
C ALA A 42 -9.64 -28.25 19.11
N GLU A 43 -8.52 -27.80 19.67
CA GLU A 43 -7.84 -28.44 20.80
C GLU A 43 -8.41 -28.03 22.17
N ARG A 44 -8.79 -26.75 22.34
CA ARG A 44 -9.04 -26.15 23.68
C ARG A 44 -10.30 -25.31 23.78
N GLY A 45 -11.01 -25.08 22.68
CA GLY A 45 -12.12 -24.14 22.61
C GLY A 45 -11.66 -22.68 22.50
N LYS A 46 -12.51 -21.73 22.90
CA LYS A 46 -12.32 -20.29 22.68
C LYS A 46 -10.94 -19.81 23.16
N LEU A 47 -10.24 -19.04 22.32
CA LEU A 47 -8.90 -18.56 22.63
C LEU A 47 -8.91 -17.48 23.72
N SER A 48 -7.92 -17.55 24.60
CA SER A 48 -7.56 -16.49 25.53
C SER A 48 -6.78 -15.36 24.85
N ASP A 49 -6.72 -14.20 25.50
CA ASP A 49 -5.98 -13.01 25.03
C ASP A 49 -4.53 -13.33 24.65
N PHE A 50 -3.84 -14.12 25.46
CA PHE A 50 -2.47 -14.53 25.17
C PHE A 50 -2.37 -15.40 23.91
N GLN A 51 -3.33 -16.30 23.70
CA GLN A 51 -3.36 -17.17 22.51
C GLN A 51 -3.70 -16.35 21.25
N LEU A 52 -4.60 -15.37 21.35
CA LEU A 52 -4.91 -14.45 20.26
C LEU A 52 -3.69 -13.61 19.88
N MET A 53 -3.00 -13.02 20.86
CA MET A 53 -1.75 -12.28 20.61
C MET A 53 -0.67 -13.16 19.99
N ARG A 54 -0.55 -14.42 20.44
CA ARG A 54 0.38 -15.37 19.84
C ARG A 54 0.01 -15.69 18.39
N ALA A 55 -1.27 -15.88 18.09
CA ALA A 55 -1.74 -16.11 16.72
C ALA A 55 -1.46 -14.89 15.81
N VAL A 56 -1.68 -13.66 16.31
CA VAL A 56 -1.34 -12.43 15.58
C VAL A 56 0.16 -12.36 15.30
N ASN A 57 1.01 -12.62 16.30
CA ASN A 57 2.46 -12.59 16.11
C ASN A 57 2.91 -13.64 15.09
N LYS A 58 2.40 -14.87 15.19
CA LYS A 58 2.69 -15.95 14.23
C LYS A 58 2.29 -15.56 12.81
N ALA A 59 1.12 -14.97 12.63
CA ALA A 59 0.66 -14.52 11.32
C ALA A 59 1.54 -13.42 10.71
N LYS A 60 2.22 -12.65 11.56
CA LYS A 60 3.13 -11.57 11.15
C LYS A 60 4.58 -12.00 10.96
N GLU A 61 4.98 -13.21 11.36
CA GLU A 61 6.37 -13.69 11.26
C GLU A 61 6.91 -13.66 9.82
N GLY A 62 6.04 -13.86 8.82
CA GLY A 62 6.38 -13.79 7.39
C GLY A 62 6.12 -12.45 6.71
N LEU A 63 5.71 -11.41 7.46
CA LEU A 63 5.40 -10.10 6.88
C LEU A 63 6.55 -9.11 7.02
N VAL A 64 7.02 -8.59 5.89
CA VAL A 64 7.89 -7.41 5.86
C VAL A 64 7.01 -6.15 5.88
N ILE A 65 6.93 -5.50 7.04
CA ILE A 65 6.14 -4.27 7.21
C ILE A 65 7.10 -3.08 7.21
N LEU A 66 7.10 -2.36 6.08
CA LEU A 66 7.85 -1.12 5.91
C LEU A 66 7.04 0.06 6.46
N GLY A 67 7.72 1.00 7.11
CA GLY A 67 7.08 2.19 7.66
C GLY A 67 6.45 1.99 9.05
N TRP A 68 6.47 3.06 9.84
CA TRP A 68 5.88 3.07 11.18
C TRP A 68 4.34 3.11 11.11
N ASP A 69 3.79 3.91 10.20
CA ASP A 69 2.36 4.11 10.08
C ASP A 69 1.64 2.87 9.54
N CYS A 70 2.19 2.22 8.50
CA CYS A 70 1.73 0.91 8.06
C CYS A 70 1.74 -0.12 9.21
N ARG A 71 2.79 -0.18 10.02
CA ARG A 71 2.86 -1.09 11.19
C ARG A 71 1.77 -0.78 12.23
N LYS A 72 1.52 0.49 12.50
CA LYS A 72 0.45 0.92 13.40
C LYS A 72 -0.92 0.52 12.85
N ALA A 73 -1.15 0.71 11.55
CA ALA A 73 -2.38 0.32 10.87
C ALA A 73 -2.60 -1.19 10.89
N VAL A 74 -1.60 -2.01 10.53
CA VAL A 74 -1.70 -3.48 10.56
C VAL A 74 -2.05 -3.96 11.96
N ASN A 75 -1.40 -3.43 12.99
CA ASN A 75 -1.74 -3.77 14.38
C ASN A 75 -3.18 -3.40 14.72
N ALA A 76 -3.63 -2.19 14.36
CA ALA A 76 -5.00 -1.76 14.60
C ALA A 76 -6.05 -2.66 13.90
N LEU A 77 -5.73 -3.18 12.71
CA LEU A 77 -6.60 -4.14 12.01
C LEU A 77 -6.70 -5.47 12.77
N PHE A 78 -5.57 -6.02 13.24
CA PHE A 78 -5.59 -7.22 14.08
C PHE A 78 -6.29 -7.00 15.42
N ASP A 79 -6.07 -5.85 16.05
CA ASP A 79 -6.73 -5.48 17.30
C ASP A 79 -8.25 -5.42 17.12
N THR A 80 -8.71 -4.80 16.03
CA THR A 80 -10.14 -4.75 15.67
C THR A 80 -10.72 -6.15 15.49
N TYR A 81 -10.02 -7.02 14.76
CA TYR A 81 -10.46 -8.42 14.62
C TYR A 81 -10.59 -9.10 15.98
N VAL A 82 -9.56 -8.96 16.82
CA VAL A 82 -9.49 -9.58 18.15
C VAL A 82 -10.61 -9.08 19.05
N GLU A 83 -10.92 -7.78 18.99
CA GLU A 83 -12.06 -7.20 19.71
C GLU A 83 -13.39 -7.82 19.27
N ILE A 84 -13.63 -7.93 17.95
CA ILE A 84 -14.86 -8.54 17.42
C ILE A 84 -14.96 -10.01 17.85
N TYR A 85 -13.86 -10.76 17.76
CA TYR A 85 -13.78 -12.17 18.17
C TYR A 85 -14.13 -12.34 19.65
N LYS A 86 -13.61 -11.47 20.53
CA LYS A 86 -13.86 -11.55 21.97
C LYS A 86 -15.33 -11.31 22.31
N HIS A 87 -15.91 -10.25 21.75
CA HIS A 87 -17.25 -9.77 22.11
C HIS A 87 -18.39 -10.52 21.42
N SER A 88 -18.14 -11.11 20.26
CA SER A 88 -19.19 -11.76 19.46
C SER A 88 -18.86 -13.22 19.16
N SER A 89 -18.26 -13.51 18.02
CA SER A 89 -17.83 -14.84 17.61
C SER A 89 -16.71 -14.77 16.59
N LYS A 90 -16.09 -15.91 16.33
CA LYS A 90 -15.13 -16.09 15.25
C LYS A 90 -15.77 -15.82 13.89
N GLU A 91 -16.99 -16.27 13.68
CA GLU A 91 -17.73 -16.12 12.42
C GLU A 91 -17.98 -14.65 12.10
N ASN A 92 -18.34 -13.84 13.10
CA ASN A 92 -18.53 -12.41 12.94
C ASN A 92 -17.22 -11.68 12.65
N ALA A 93 -16.13 -12.05 13.34
CA ALA A 93 -14.80 -11.48 13.08
C ALA A 93 -14.32 -11.82 11.66
N ASN A 94 -14.55 -13.05 11.22
CA ASN A 94 -14.24 -13.47 9.85
C ASN A 94 -15.09 -12.71 8.81
N HIS A 95 -16.39 -12.57 9.07
CA HIS A 95 -17.29 -11.85 8.19
C HIS A 95 -16.90 -10.38 8.07
N TRP A 96 -16.46 -9.75 9.16
CA TRP A 96 -15.92 -8.39 9.11
C TRP A 96 -14.68 -8.30 8.21
N ALA A 97 -13.71 -9.22 8.36
CA ALA A 97 -12.50 -9.22 7.54
C ALA A 97 -12.81 -9.46 6.05
N GLU A 98 -13.72 -10.40 5.76
CA GLU A 98 -14.17 -10.71 4.40
C GLU A 98 -14.96 -9.54 3.77
N SER A 99 -15.92 -8.96 4.49
CA SER A 99 -16.75 -7.87 3.96
C SER A 99 -16.00 -6.55 3.82
N THR A 100 -15.03 -6.28 4.69
CA THR A 100 -14.29 -5.00 4.70
C THR A 100 -13.11 -5.02 3.73
N PHE A 101 -12.39 -6.13 3.64
CA PHE A 101 -11.13 -6.21 2.90
C PHE A 101 -11.08 -7.31 1.83
N GLY A 102 -12.14 -8.12 1.71
CA GLY A 102 -12.15 -9.27 0.80
C GLY A 102 -11.23 -10.40 1.25
N CYS A 103 -10.89 -10.49 2.55
CA CYS A 103 -10.02 -11.55 3.05
C CYS A 103 -10.64 -12.92 2.81
N ASN A 104 -9.90 -13.83 2.18
CA ASN A 104 -10.32 -15.20 1.98
C ASN A 104 -9.42 -16.16 2.79
N LYS A 105 -10.05 -17.05 3.56
CA LYS A 105 -9.38 -18.05 4.40
C LYS A 105 -8.58 -19.09 3.61
N THR A 106 -9.00 -19.40 2.39
CA THR A 106 -8.37 -20.42 1.54
C THR A 106 -7.37 -19.81 0.55
N LEU A 107 -7.40 -18.50 0.38
CA LEU A 107 -6.44 -17.79 -0.44
C LEU A 107 -5.17 -17.60 0.38
N ILE A 108 -4.36 -18.65 0.47
CA ILE A 108 -2.97 -18.49 0.89
C ILE A 108 -2.38 -17.54 -0.16
N TYR A 109 -2.13 -16.28 0.25
CA TYR A 109 -1.16 -15.46 -0.45
C TYR A 109 0.16 -16.18 -0.22
N GLU A 110 0.45 -17.17 -1.07
CA GLU A 110 1.80 -17.63 -1.24
C GLU A 110 2.62 -16.36 -1.37
N PRO A 111 3.68 -16.19 -0.56
CA PRO A 111 4.77 -15.36 -1.03
C PRO A 111 4.97 -15.84 -2.46
N LEU A 112 4.87 -14.95 -3.45
CA LEU A 112 5.45 -15.24 -4.76
C LEU A 112 6.83 -15.81 -4.39
N HIS A 113 6.97 -17.11 -4.56
CA HIS A 113 8.12 -17.88 -4.11
C HIS A 113 9.20 -17.60 -5.16
N GLU A 114 9.56 -16.32 -5.31
CA GLU A 114 10.69 -15.90 -6.13
C GLU A 114 11.97 -16.56 -5.59
N GLU A 115 12.00 -16.98 -4.32
CA GLU A 115 13.08 -17.77 -3.74
C GLU A 115 13.12 -19.23 -4.23
N GLU A 116 11.99 -19.90 -4.52
CA GLU A 116 11.98 -21.27 -5.08
C GLU A 116 12.24 -21.28 -6.60
N GLU A 117 11.76 -20.29 -7.36
CA GLU A 117 12.06 -20.17 -8.80
C GLU A 117 13.55 -19.89 -9.08
N VAL A 118 14.25 -19.20 -8.17
CA VAL A 118 15.70 -18.94 -8.29
C VAL A 118 16.49 -20.24 -8.13
N LEU A 119 16.11 -21.09 -7.17
CA LEU A 119 16.73 -22.41 -6.94
C LEU A 119 16.36 -23.44 -8.03
N GLU A 120 15.12 -23.46 -8.52
CA GLU A 120 14.70 -24.39 -9.60
C GLU A 120 15.36 -24.09 -10.96
N ASN A 121 15.67 -22.82 -11.24
CA ASN A 121 16.38 -22.42 -12.47
C ASN A 121 17.91 -22.50 -12.36
N GLY A 122 18.45 -22.97 -11.23
CA GLY A 122 19.89 -23.09 -10.99
C GLY A 122 20.65 -21.76 -10.98
N MET A 123 19.95 -20.64 -10.80
CA MET A 123 20.56 -19.32 -10.67
C MET A 123 20.83 -19.03 -9.19
N SER A 124 21.99 -18.45 -8.87
CA SER A 124 22.20 -17.98 -7.50
C SER A 124 21.35 -16.71 -7.25
N LEU A 125 20.97 -16.50 -5.99
CA LEU A 125 20.24 -15.28 -5.58
C LEU A 125 21.01 -14.02 -5.97
N GLU A 126 22.35 -14.05 -5.89
CA GLU A 126 23.22 -12.95 -6.31
C GLU A 126 23.04 -12.63 -7.80
N LEU A 127 22.97 -13.64 -8.67
CA LEU A 127 22.78 -13.44 -10.11
C LEU A 127 21.40 -12.82 -10.41
N ARG A 128 20.35 -13.25 -9.69
CA ARG A 128 19.01 -12.69 -9.86
C ARG A 128 18.96 -11.23 -9.40
N ILE A 129 19.63 -10.91 -8.30
CA ILE A 129 19.76 -9.54 -7.79
C ILE A 129 20.50 -8.67 -8.83
N GLU A 130 21.58 -9.15 -9.41
CA GLU A 130 22.32 -8.43 -10.46
C GLU A 130 21.45 -8.18 -11.70
N GLN A 131 20.70 -9.18 -12.17
CA GLN A 131 19.79 -9.03 -13.30
C GLN A 131 18.71 -7.98 -13.05
N LEU A 132 18.06 -8.04 -11.88
CA LEU A 132 17.04 -7.07 -11.50
C LEU A 132 17.64 -5.66 -11.35
N THR A 133 18.85 -5.56 -10.80
CA THR A 133 19.56 -4.29 -10.67
C THR A 133 19.84 -3.68 -12.05
N ALA A 134 20.29 -4.49 -13.02
CA ALA A 134 20.54 -4.05 -14.38
C ALA A 134 19.24 -3.60 -15.08
N LEU A 135 18.15 -4.36 -14.91
CA LEU A 135 16.84 -4.03 -15.47
C LEU A 135 16.31 -2.70 -14.92
N ILE A 136 16.45 -2.47 -13.60
CA ILE A 136 16.05 -1.22 -12.96
C ILE A 136 16.82 -0.05 -13.58
N HIS A 137 18.14 -0.15 -13.74
CA HIS A 137 18.95 0.91 -14.34
C HIS A 137 18.53 1.23 -15.79
N GLU A 138 18.19 0.21 -16.57
CA GLU A 138 17.69 0.39 -17.94
C GLU A 138 16.34 1.12 -17.96
N GLN A 139 15.41 0.72 -17.08
CA GLN A 139 14.11 1.35 -16.95
C GLN A 139 14.21 2.80 -16.45
N GLU A 140 15.08 3.08 -15.48
CA GLU A 140 15.35 4.44 -15.00
C GLU A 140 15.94 5.32 -16.10
N THR A 141 16.84 4.78 -16.92
CA THR A 141 17.39 5.50 -18.07
C THR A 141 16.31 5.85 -19.09
N THR A 142 15.45 4.89 -19.41
CA THR A 142 14.29 5.10 -20.30
C THR A 142 13.34 6.15 -19.74
N LEU A 143 13.06 6.09 -18.43
CA LEU A 143 12.20 7.06 -17.76
C LEU A 143 12.79 8.49 -17.82
N LEU A 144 14.09 8.64 -17.60
CA LEU A 144 14.78 9.92 -17.73
C LEU A 144 14.73 10.49 -19.15
N GLN A 145 14.84 9.64 -20.17
CA GLN A 145 14.68 10.05 -21.56
C GLN A 145 13.26 10.55 -21.84
N ASN A 146 12.24 9.83 -21.37
CA ASN A 146 10.85 10.23 -21.49
C ASN A 146 10.59 11.58 -20.80
N TYR A 147 11.14 11.82 -19.61
CA TYR A 147 11.02 13.11 -18.94
C TYR A 147 11.66 14.26 -19.72
N ARG A 148 12.84 14.03 -20.32
CA ARG A 148 13.50 15.04 -21.16
C ARG A 148 12.66 15.38 -22.38
N GLU A 149 12.09 14.37 -23.03
CA GLU A 149 11.24 14.57 -24.20
C GLU A 149 9.95 15.29 -23.85
N LEU A 150 9.29 14.88 -22.76
CA LEU A 150 8.11 15.58 -22.24
C LEU A 150 8.40 17.05 -21.97
N TYR A 151 9.55 17.36 -21.38
CA TYR A 151 9.94 18.74 -21.11
C TYR A 151 10.15 19.56 -22.38
N ARG A 152 10.80 18.97 -23.40
CA ARG A 152 10.96 19.61 -24.72
C ARG A 152 9.61 19.90 -25.37
N LEU A 153 8.70 18.93 -25.36
CA LEU A 153 7.36 19.10 -25.92
C LEU A 153 6.56 20.17 -25.18
N LYS A 154 6.68 20.25 -23.85
CA LYS A 154 6.05 21.32 -23.06
C LYS A 154 6.57 22.71 -23.45
N ILE A 155 7.87 22.84 -23.68
CA ILE A 155 8.46 24.11 -24.15
C ILE A 155 7.96 24.45 -25.55
N ALA A 156 7.96 23.49 -26.47
CA ALA A 156 7.47 23.70 -27.84
C ALA A 156 6.00 24.14 -27.84
N ALA A 157 5.13 23.46 -27.08
CA ALA A 157 3.73 23.80 -26.95
C ALA A 157 3.51 25.20 -26.35
N ALA A 158 4.34 25.63 -25.40
CA ALA A 158 4.28 26.98 -24.84
C ALA A 158 4.65 28.04 -25.90
N HIS A 159 5.69 27.80 -26.70
CA HIS A 159 6.07 28.69 -27.79
C HIS A 159 5.04 28.74 -28.93
N GLU A 160 4.40 27.62 -29.26
CA GLU A 160 3.28 27.60 -30.21
C GLU A 160 2.10 28.44 -29.70
N ALA A 161 1.74 28.31 -28.42
CA ALA A 161 0.69 29.13 -27.81
C ALA A 161 1.02 30.63 -27.80
N GLU A 162 2.30 31.01 -27.61
CA GLU A 162 2.75 32.40 -27.71
C GLU A 162 2.77 32.92 -29.16
N ALA A 163 3.09 32.06 -30.13
CA ALA A 163 3.08 32.39 -31.56
C ALA A 163 1.65 32.58 -32.11
N GLU A 164 0.69 31.78 -31.64
CA GLU A 164 -0.73 31.96 -31.97
C GLU A 164 -1.30 33.25 -31.37
N ASN A 165 -0.91 33.60 -30.13
CA ASN A 165 -1.35 34.84 -29.47
C ASN A 165 -0.75 36.12 -30.08
N SER A 166 0.36 36.02 -30.81
CA SER A 166 1.02 37.16 -31.46
C SER A 166 0.49 37.44 -32.88
N PHE A 167 -0.37 36.57 -33.43
CA PHE A 167 -1.04 36.77 -34.71
C PHE A 167 -2.43 37.45 -34.60
N GLU A 168 -2.97 37.63 -33.38
CA GLU A 168 -4.26 38.30 -33.13
C GLU A 168 -4.12 39.77 -32.68
N VAL A 169 -3.21 40.55 -33.28
CA VAL A 169 -3.30 42.03 -33.19
C VAL A 169 -4.04 42.53 -34.44
N PRO A 170 -5.35 42.88 -34.35
CA PRO A 170 -6.05 43.48 -35.47
C PRO A 170 -5.51 44.90 -35.71
N GLU A 171 -5.14 45.19 -36.96
CA GLU A 171 -4.96 46.55 -37.46
C GLU A 171 -6.21 47.38 -37.16
N GLN A 172 -6.14 48.23 -36.14
CA GLN A 172 -7.05 49.37 -35.99
C GLN A 172 -6.28 50.66 -36.28
N GLY A 173 -6.73 51.38 -37.30
CA GLY A 173 -6.56 52.83 -37.38
C GLY A 173 -5.85 53.36 -38.61
N SER A 174 -6.55 53.43 -39.74
CA SER A 174 -6.30 54.48 -40.73
C SER A 174 -7.58 54.83 -41.49
N LYS A 175 -8.48 55.54 -40.80
CA LYS A 175 -9.32 56.56 -41.44
C LYS A 175 -8.74 57.90 -41.06
N LYS A 176 -7.90 58.45 -41.93
CA LYS A 176 -7.63 59.88 -41.96
C LYS A 176 -8.86 60.55 -42.55
N GLU A 177 -9.51 61.37 -41.72
CA GLU A 177 -10.29 62.51 -42.18
C GLU A 177 -9.29 63.53 -42.75
N GLU A 178 -9.42 63.88 -44.02
CA GLU A 178 -8.85 65.10 -44.60
C GLU A 178 -10.01 65.91 -45.20
N GLU A 179 -9.96 67.21 -44.92
CA GLU A 179 -10.89 68.30 -45.26
C GLU A 179 -11.39 68.35 -46.70
#